data_AF-A0A976IG42-F1
#
_entry.id   AF-A0A976IG42-F1
#
_cell.length_a   1.000
_cell.length_b   1.000
_cell.length_c   1.000
_cell.angle_alpha   90.00
_cell.angle_beta   90.00
_cell.angle_gamma   90.00
#
_symmetry.space_group_name_H-M   'P 1'
#
loop_
_entity.id
_entity.type
_entity.pdbx_description
1 polymer ?
#
loop_
_entity_poly.entity_id
_entity_poly.type
_entity_poly.pdbx_seq_one_letter_code
_entity_poly.pdbx_strand_id
1 'polypeptide(L)'
;MLQPSTAVQTSPLTSSYCSLRHAPPPPTHTSRWPAFFRYNVVQRTLSAAVLAPSLTVFLWLSPAIATSTVCSFMTSTCSYEYACLANRIRLRILTKLEALECSLLNEAKMCDVSPKIGHRESERDALSVTNSNSFTNHTVTDPNLDPSEVRRVVGGRLSDDDRTIPTRRTATRLFREEQEARELAQVNTELLPQAPRLQRCAITDVAAYALKGHEWVAAVIVSALMCSVSSSIFLLAIQDMPVLNTTDFYASRGFYTVATGFVAAMCACMSPDWQYAVVIFVQNGIFTILTLHSTACPINVLSCHMAIKPAQIVLAGMVIFLVFRFATSRNRAEAFLTFALDVVGLIYIIGTLSVLVAFVDDERRPLYRKLLIALLYVVWASDTGAYLTGKLLALVNYPYYHPLAAHLSKNKDYEGTVGAIGFGIVAMVVTSNQLELPGSFGAKVLFTVVAVIIGRIGDLFESLLKRAAGVKDSGTLIPGHGGVLDRIDALMFATLVFSRYYASVL
;
A
#
# COMPACT_ATOMS: atom_id res chain seq x y z
N MET A 1 43.30 -25.91 -26.38
CA MET A 1 43.28 -27.04 -25.41
C MET A 1 43.53 -26.47 -24.03
N LEU A 2 42.55 -26.62 -23.14
CA LEU A 2 42.63 -26.87 -21.69
C LEU A 2 41.47 -26.18 -20.95
N GLN A 3 40.89 -26.97 -20.04
CA GLN A 3 39.53 -26.94 -19.49
C GLN A 3 39.16 -25.70 -18.66
N PRO A 4 37.85 -25.45 -18.46
CA PRO A 4 37.36 -24.68 -17.31
C PRO A 4 37.18 -25.61 -16.11
N SER A 5 37.79 -25.25 -14.98
CA SER A 5 37.64 -25.95 -13.69
C SER A 5 36.95 -25.03 -12.68
N THR A 6 35.93 -25.62 -12.06
CA THR A 6 35.48 -25.42 -10.67
C THR A 6 34.76 -24.14 -10.28
N ALA A 7 33.44 -24.34 -10.15
CA ALA A 7 32.54 -23.72 -9.20
C ALA A 7 33.22 -23.20 -7.91
N VAL A 8 32.98 -21.92 -7.62
CA VAL A 8 33.07 -21.37 -6.26
C VAL A 8 31.67 -20.93 -5.88
N GLN A 9 31.06 -21.75 -5.04
CA GLN A 9 29.79 -21.54 -4.38
C GLN A 9 30.02 -20.57 -3.23
N THR A 10 29.97 -19.26 -3.50
CA THR A 10 29.94 -18.23 -2.46
C THR A 10 28.50 -17.81 -2.22
N SER A 11 27.93 -18.32 -1.13
CA SER A 11 26.71 -17.80 -0.52
C SER A 11 26.89 -16.33 -0.13
N PRO A 12 26.04 -15.40 -0.59
CA PRO A 12 25.89 -14.13 0.08
C PRO A 12 24.64 -14.17 0.95
N LEU A 13 24.85 -14.30 2.26
CA LEU A 13 23.96 -13.76 3.28
C LEU A 13 24.02 -12.23 3.19
N THR A 14 23.46 -11.64 2.13
CA THR A 14 23.20 -10.21 2.05
C THR A 14 21.70 -10.01 2.15
N SER A 15 21.27 -9.50 3.29
CA SER A 15 19.90 -9.06 3.53
C SER A 15 19.62 -7.81 2.70
N SER A 16 19.30 -7.98 1.41
CA SER A 16 18.74 -6.89 0.59
C SER A 16 17.34 -6.57 1.09
N TYR A 17 17.18 -5.34 1.60
CA TYR A 17 15.91 -4.79 2.10
C TYR A 17 14.88 -4.54 0.97
N CYS A 18 15.25 -4.70 -0.31
CA CYS A 18 14.32 -4.58 -1.44
C CYS A 18 13.25 -5.68 -1.51
N SER A 19 13.35 -6.72 -0.68
CA SER A 19 12.38 -7.81 -0.66
C SER A 19 11.33 -7.63 0.45
N LEU A 20 10.10 -7.30 0.05
CA LEU A 20 8.88 -7.70 0.76
C LEU A 20 8.92 -9.22 0.96
N ARG A 21 9.55 -9.69 2.05
CA ARG A 21 9.61 -11.13 2.38
C ARG A 21 8.21 -11.65 2.67
N HIS A 22 7.84 -12.73 1.98
CA HIS A 22 6.78 -13.64 2.42
C HIS A 22 7.34 -14.69 3.38
N ALA A 23 6.57 -14.89 4.46
CA ALA A 23 6.61 -15.97 5.47
C ALA A 23 7.78 -15.99 6.49
N PRO A 24 7.49 -16.01 7.80
CA PRO A 24 8.48 -16.39 8.81
C PRO A 24 8.84 -17.87 8.67
N PRO A 25 10.10 -18.28 9.00
CA PRO A 25 10.48 -19.68 9.05
C PRO A 25 9.63 -20.45 10.10
N PRO A 26 9.41 -21.77 9.91
CA PRO A 26 8.63 -22.58 10.85
C PRO A 26 9.28 -22.56 12.25
N PRO A 27 8.46 -22.59 13.33
CA PRO A 27 8.94 -22.28 14.67
C PRO A 27 9.88 -23.36 15.21
N THR A 28 11.09 -22.97 15.58
CA THR A 28 11.91 -23.70 16.54
C THR A 28 11.41 -23.40 17.95
N HIS A 29 11.23 -24.46 18.73
CA HIS A 29 10.70 -24.46 20.09
C HIS A 29 11.63 -23.73 21.06
N THR A 30 11.37 -22.47 21.43
CA THR A 30 11.89 -21.89 22.70
C THR A 30 10.99 -20.79 23.29
N SER A 31 10.68 -20.96 24.58
CA SER A 31 10.00 -20.07 25.53
C SER A 31 8.49 -19.84 25.33
N ARG A 32 7.75 -19.82 26.45
CA ARG A 32 6.27 -19.78 26.55
C ARG A 32 5.70 -18.36 26.56
N TRP A 33 6.56 -17.35 26.73
CA TRP A 33 6.23 -15.91 26.76
C TRP A 33 6.15 -15.19 25.39
N PRO A 34 6.77 -15.63 24.28
CA PRO A 34 6.60 -15.03 22.95
C PRO A 34 5.25 -15.35 22.28
N ALA A 35 4.52 -16.37 22.75
CA ALA A 35 3.26 -16.79 22.12
C ALA A 35 2.10 -15.81 22.42
N PHE A 36 2.08 -15.22 23.61
CA PHE A 36 1.05 -14.26 24.02
C PHE A 36 1.15 -12.93 23.25
N PHE A 37 2.36 -12.43 23.04
CA PHE A 37 2.60 -11.22 22.24
C PHE A 37 2.42 -11.43 20.72
N ARG A 38 2.36 -12.68 20.26
CA ARG A 38 2.09 -13.02 18.84
C ARG A 38 0.61 -12.95 18.47
N TYR A 39 -0.30 -12.75 19.43
CA TYR A 39 -1.69 -12.50 19.08
C TYR A 39 -1.80 -11.12 18.42
N ASN A 40 -2.16 -11.10 17.13
CA ASN A 40 -2.45 -9.88 16.36
C ASN A 40 -3.35 -8.88 17.12
N VAL A 41 -4.23 -9.39 18.00
CA VAL A 41 -5.09 -8.57 18.84
C VAL A 41 -4.31 -7.82 19.89
N VAL A 42 -3.48 -8.52 20.69
CA VAL A 42 -2.67 -7.94 21.77
C VAL A 42 -1.69 -6.92 21.20
N GLN A 43 -1.04 -7.24 20.09
CA GLN A 43 -0.11 -6.34 19.42
C GLN A 43 -0.81 -5.08 18.90
N ARG A 44 -2.00 -5.22 18.29
CA ARG A 44 -2.80 -4.07 17.82
C ARG A 44 -3.32 -3.21 18.96
N THR A 45 -3.82 -3.81 20.04
CA THR A 45 -4.34 -3.06 21.20
C THR A 45 -3.23 -2.35 21.96
N LEU A 46 -2.07 -2.99 22.11
CA LEU A 46 -0.94 -2.42 22.85
C LEU A 46 -0.24 -1.34 22.03
N SER A 47 -0.13 -1.54 20.71
CA SER A 47 0.30 -0.49 19.77
C SER A 47 -0.65 0.69 19.76
N ALA A 48 -1.97 0.48 19.69
CA ALA A 48 -2.96 1.55 19.78
C ALA A 48 -2.89 2.29 21.12
N ALA A 49 -2.78 1.57 22.24
CA ALA A 49 -2.72 2.15 23.57
C ALA A 49 -1.45 2.97 23.85
N VAL A 50 -0.36 2.74 23.11
CA VAL A 50 0.88 3.51 23.22
C VAL A 50 0.94 4.60 22.16
N LEU A 51 0.69 4.25 20.90
CA LEU A 51 0.79 5.17 19.76
C LEU A 51 -0.23 6.30 19.85
N ALA A 52 -1.46 6.02 20.30
CA ALA A 52 -2.50 7.04 20.40
C ALA A 52 -2.17 8.14 21.41
N PRO A 53 -1.85 7.82 22.68
CA PRO A 53 -1.38 8.81 23.63
C PRO A 53 -0.10 9.52 23.17
N SER A 54 0.89 8.78 22.66
CA SER A 54 2.15 9.39 22.22
C SER A 54 1.95 10.38 21.07
N LEU A 55 1.13 10.06 20.08
CA LEU A 55 0.79 10.99 18.99
C LEU A 55 -0.01 12.18 19.51
N THR A 56 -0.97 11.99 20.42
CA THR A 56 -1.71 13.13 20.99
C THR A 56 -0.83 14.06 21.79
N VAL A 57 0.08 13.52 22.61
CA VAL A 57 1.08 14.30 23.37
C VAL A 57 1.99 15.04 22.40
N PHE A 58 2.50 14.35 21.37
CA PHE A 58 3.31 14.97 20.33
C PHE A 58 2.57 16.13 19.66
N LEU A 59 1.34 15.92 19.18
CA LEU A 59 0.56 16.95 18.51
C LEU A 59 0.18 18.13 19.43
N TRP A 60 -0.05 17.85 20.71
CA TRP A 60 -0.40 18.87 21.70
C TRP A 60 0.79 19.78 22.04
N LEU A 61 1.97 19.19 22.25
CA LEU A 61 3.19 19.90 22.66
C LEU A 61 4.00 20.45 21.48
N SER A 62 3.92 19.86 20.29
CA SER A 62 4.83 20.18 19.20
C SER A 62 4.51 21.50 18.51
N PRO A 63 5.50 22.21 17.96
CA PRO A 63 5.26 23.37 17.10
C PRO A 63 4.54 22.99 15.80
N ALA A 64 3.92 23.96 15.11
CA ALA A 64 3.20 23.72 13.85
C ALA A 64 4.09 23.02 12.81
N ILE A 65 5.38 23.36 12.75
CA ILE A 65 6.32 22.73 11.81
C ILE A 65 6.53 21.23 12.05
N ALA A 66 6.32 20.73 13.27
CA ALA A 66 6.45 19.30 13.54
C ALA A 66 5.38 18.48 12.79
N THR A 67 4.20 19.06 12.57
CA THR A 67 3.14 18.38 11.81
C THR A 67 3.47 18.32 10.32
N SER A 68 4.05 19.38 9.75
CA SER A 68 4.48 19.37 8.35
C SER A 68 5.68 18.45 8.12
N THR A 69 6.66 18.41 9.03
CA THR A 69 7.79 17.46 8.93
C THR A 69 7.34 16.00 9.01
N VAL A 70 6.40 15.68 9.92
CA VAL A 70 5.82 14.33 10.01
C VAL A 70 5.03 13.99 8.74
N CYS A 71 4.22 14.91 8.22
CA CYS A 71 3.50 14.68 6.95
C CYS A 71 4.46 14.45 5.78
N SER A 72 5.58 15.17 5.70
CA SER A 72 6.62 14.95 4.68
C SER A 72 7.33 13.60 4.84
N PHE A 73 7.61 13.18 6.07
CA PHE A 73 8.16 11.85 6.36
C PHE A 73 7.20 10.75 5.92
N MET A 74 5.92 10.89 6.27
CA MET A 74 4.86 9.96 5.89
C MET A 74 4.70 9.93 4.37
N THR A 75 4.70 11.09 3.73
CA THR A 75 4.63 11.22 2.26
C THR A 75 5.76 10.45 1.59
N SER A 76 7.01 10.69 2.01
CA SER A 76 8.18 10.01 1.44
C SER A 76 8.12 8.49 1.60
N THR A 77 7.73 8.05 2.81
CA THR A 77 7.62 6.62 3.14
C THR A 77 6.50 5.94 2.36
N CYS A 78 5.34 6.58 2.24
CA CYS A 78 4.20 6.08 1.49
C CYS A 78 4.47 6.06 0.00
N SER A 79 5.13 7.10 -0.54
CA SER A 79 5.57 7.14 -1.94
C SER A 79 6.54 6.01 -2.25
N TYR A 80 7.42 5.64 -1.31
CA TYR A 80 8.29 4.48 -1.44
C TYR A 80 7.53 3.15 -1.46
N GLU A 81 6.65 2.90 -0.48
CA GLU A 81 5.83 1.67 -0.46
C GLU A 81 4.95 1.55 -1.70
N TYR A 82 4.37 2.67 -2.13
CA TYR A 82 3.60 2.74 -3.36
C TYR A 82 4.44 2.49 -4.60
N ALA A 83 5.67 2.99 -4.69
CA ALA A 83 6.57 2.71 -5.80
C ALA A 83 6.90 1.21 -5.90
N CYS A 84 7.13 0.54 -4.76
CA CYS A 84 7.30 -0.91 -4.70
C CYS A 84 6.05 -1.66 -5.20
N LEU A 85 4.87 -1.18 -4.81
CA LEU A 85 3.59 -1.73 -5.23
C LEU A 85 3.34 -1.53 -6.73
N ALA A 86 3.56 -0.31 -7.23
CA ALA A 86 3.42 0.06 -8.63
C ALA A 86 4.37 -0.72 -9.53
N ASN A 87 5.61 -0.99 -9.08
CA ASN A 87 6.55 -1.82 -9.82
C ASN A 87 6.04 -3.26 -9.98
N ARG A 88 5.49 -3.87 -8.93
CA ARG A 88 4.88 -5.20 -9.00
C ARG A 88 3.68 -5.24 -9.94
N ILE A 89 2.80 -4.23 -9.87
CA ILE A 89 1.64 -4.10 -10.77
C ILE A 89 2.10 -3.99 -12.22
N ARG A 90 3.09 -3.11 -12.49
CA ARG A 90 3.69 -2.92 -13.82
C ARG A 90 4.19 -4.24 -14.40
N LEU A 91 5.04 -4.93 -13.65
CA LEU A 91 5.66 -6.18 -14.10
C LEU A 91 4.62 -7.27 -14.39
N ARG A 92 3.60 -7.40 -13.55
CA ARG A 92 2.52 -8.39 -13.72
C ARG A 92 1.63 -8.09 -14.92
N ILE A 93 1.31 -6.83 -15.19
CA ILE A 93 0.48 -6.46 -16.33
C ILE A 93 1.27 -6.66 -17.63
N LEU A 94 2.54 -6.26 -17.66
CA LEU A 94 3.39 -6.44 -18.84
C LEU A 94 3.58 -7.92 -19.19
N THR A 95 3.82 -8.81 -18.21
CA THR A 95 3.94 -10.25 -18.50
C THR A 95 2.66 -10.86 -19.04
N LYS A 96 1.50 -10.43 -18.52
CA LYS A 96 0.21 -10.88 -19.05
C LYS A 96 -0.06 -10.38 -20.47
N LEU A 97 0.32 -9.14 -20.76
CA LEU A 97 0.22 -8.57 -22.11
C LEU A 97 1.13 -9.33 -23.09
N GLU A 98 2.38 -9.60 -22.72
CA GLU A 98 3.31 -10.39 -23.54
C GLU A 98 2.80 -11.83 -23.77
N ALA A 99 2.23 -12.46 -22.73
CA ALA A 99 1.64 -13.79 -22.85
C ALA A 99 0.42 -13.82 -23.79
N LEU A 100 -0.44 -12.80 -23.71
CA LEU A 100 -1.60 -12.63 -24.60
C LEU A 100 -1.18 -12.37 -26.05
N GLU A 101 -0.15 -11.55 -26.27
CA GLU A 101 0.40 -11.30 -27.60
C GLU A 101 0.98 -12.59 -28.19
N CYS A 102 1.71 -13.38 -27.39
CA CYS A 102 2.22 -14.68 -27.82
C CYS A 102 1.10 -15.67 -28.16
N SER A 103 0.01 -15.74 -27.38
CA SER A 103 -1.11 -16.63 -27.68
C SER A 103 -1.82 -16.23 -28.97
N LEU A 104 -2.05 -14.94 -29.19
CA LEU A 104 -2.67 -14.43 -30.42
C LEU A 104 -1.80 -14.68 -31.65
N LEU A 105 -0.48 -14.52 -31.53
CA LEU A 105 0.46 -14.83 -32.61
C LEU A 105 0.52 -16.32 -32.93
N ASN A 106 0.41 -17.19 -31.93
CA ASN A 106 0.38 -18.64 -32.13
C ASN A 106 -0.94 -19.09 -32.77
N GLU A 107 -2.08 -18.53 -32.37
CA GLU A 107 -3.36 -18.77 -33.03
C GLU A 107 -3.35 -18.24 -34.48
N ALA A 108 -2.77 -17.06 -34.72
CA ALA A 108 -2.60 -16.52 -36.07
C ALA A 108 -1.70 -17.42 -36.94
N LYS A 109 -0.59 -17.93 -36.40
CA LYS A 109 0.27 -18.90 -37.11
C LYS A 109 -0.43 -20.24 -37.35
N MET A 110 -1.27 -20.71 -36.43
CA MET A 110 -2.09 -21.92 -36.65
C MET A 110 -3.17 -21.71 -37.71
N CYS A 111 -3.77 -20.51 -37.78
CA CYS A 111 -4.71 -20.15 -38.84
C CYS A 111 -4.03 -19.99 -40.22
N ASP A 112 -2.76 -19.59 -40.26
CA ASP A 112 -1.97 -19.53 -41.52
C ASP A 112 -1.44 -20.91 -41.95
N VAL A 113 -1.60 -21.93 -41.09
CA VAL A 113 -1.22 -23.33 -41.35
C VAL A 113 -2.46 -24.23 -41.40
N SER A 114 -3.32 -24.00 -42.41
CA SER A 114 -4.26 -25.00 -42.94
C SER A 114 -4.59 -24.72 -44.42
N PRO A 115 -4.84 -25.75 -45.25
CA PRO A 115 -3.84 -26.22 -46.20
C PRO A 115 -4.05 -25.72 -47.63
N LYS A 116 -2.95 -25.60 -48.38
CA LYS A 116 -2.98 -25.77 -49.84
C LYS A 116 -3.54 -27.16 -50.15
N ILE A 117 -4.75 -27.19 -50.70
CA ILE A 117 -5.36 -28.39 -51.28
C ILE A 117 -4.77 -28.62 -52.68
N GLY A 118 -4.22 -29.83 -52.89
CA GLY A 118 -3.83 -30.45 -54.18
C GLY A 118 -2.41 -30.10 -54.68
N HIS A 119 -1.49 -31.02 -54.98
CA HIS A 119 -1.57 -32.43 -55.38
C HIS A 119 -0.24 -33.18 -55.10
N ARG A 120 -0.36 -34.49 -54.78
CA ARG A 120 0.63 -35.60 -54.97
C ARG A 120 1.95 -35.52 -54.17
N GLU A 121 2.59 -36.58 -53.67
CA GLU A 121 2.42 -38.04 -53.59
C GLU A 121 3.59 -38.51 -52.69
N SER A 122 3.43 -39.60 -51.91
CA SER A 122 4.50 -40.48 -51.36
C SER A 122 5.58 -39.82 -50.46
N GLU A 123 6.02 -40.31 -49.29
CA GLU A 123 6.22 -41.67 -48.80
C GLU A 123 6.80 -41.54 -47.37
N ARG A 124 6.43 -42.47 -46.46
CA ARG A 124 7.27 -43.18 -45.43
C ARG A 124 8.45 -42.42 -44.76
N ASP A 125 8.68 -42.41 -43.45
CA ASP A 125 8.44 -43.41 -42.39
C ASP A 125 8.53 -42.79 -40.97
N ALA A 126 7.99 -43.55 -40.03
CA ALA A 126 7.80 -43.37 -38.58
C ALA A 126 9.00 -42.90 -37.71
N LEU A 127 8.72 -42.19 -36.60
CA LEU A 127 8.67 -42.78 -35.23
C LEU A 127 8.41 -41.72 -34.12
N SER A 128 7.47 -42.04 -33.21
CA SER A 128 7.43 -41.77 -31.74
C SER A 128 7.71 -40.33 -31.23
N VAL A 129 6.90 -39.64 -30.42
CA VAL A 129 6.22 -40.03 -29.16
C VAL A 129 5.16 -38.95 -28.90
N THR A 130 3.90 -39.35 -28.77
CA THR A 130 2.82 -38.46 -28.32
C THR A 130 2.80 -38.37 -26.81
N ASN A 131 2.97 -37.13 -26.33
CA ASN A 131 2.49 -36.66 -25.05
C ASN A 131 1.03 -36.23 -25.26
N SER A 132 0.08 -36.74 -24.49
CA SER A 132 -1.28 -36.19 -24.49
C SER A 132 -1.96 -36.42 -23.14
N ASN A 133 -1.98 -35.37 -22.34
CA ASN A 133 -3.07 -35.09 -21.42
C ASN A 133 -4.30 -34.67 -22.24
N SER A 134 -5.38 -35.43 -22.13
CA SER A 134 -6.74 -34.88 -22.02
C SER A 134 -7.68 -36.03 -21.69
N PHE A 135 -8.39 -35.96 -20.57
CA PHE A 135 -9.50 -36.86 -20.30
C PHE A 135 -10.75 -36.01 -20.13
N THR A 136 -11.60 -36.11 -21.15
CA THR A 136 -12.98 -35.66 -21.21
C THR A 136 -13.89 -36.65 -20.47
N ASN A 137 -14.97 -36.10 -19.92
CA ASN A 137 -16.08 -36.83 -19.33
C ASN A 137 -16.72 -37.79 -20.35
N HIS A 138 -16.79 -39.08 -19.99
CA HIS A 138 -17.84 -39.97 -20.49
C HIS A 138 -18.37 -40.83 -19.35
N THR A 139 -19.66 -40.66 -19.11
CA THR A 139 -20.55 -41.58 -18.40
C THR A 139 -20.59 -42.92 -19.14
N VAL A 140 -20.17 -43.99 -18.48
CA VAL A 140 -20.57 -45.37 -18.83
C VAL A 140 -21.02 -46.04 -17.55
N THR A 141 -22.32 -46.31 -17.51
CA THR A 141 -22.96 -47.28 -16.63
C THR A 141 -22.50 -48.69 -16.99
N ASP A 142 -22.01 -49.47 -16.03
CA ASP A 142 -22.09 -50.93 -16.12
C ASP A 142 -22.45 -51.49 -14.72
N PRO A 143 -23.39 -52.46 -14.62
CA PRO A 143 -24.00 -52.91 -13.38
C PRO A 143 -23.25 -54.12 -12.82
N ASN A 144 -23.09 -54.16 -11.50
CA ASN A 144 -22.76 -55.31 -10.63
C ASN A 144 -21.64 -54.94 -9.65
N LEU A 145 -21.96 -54.26 -8.55
CA LEU A 145 -21.22 -54.41 -7.31
C LEU A 145 -22.09 -54.01 -6.11
N ASP A 146 -22.18 -54.93 -5.14
CA ASP A 146 -23.17 -55.06 -4.07
C ASP A 146 -22.98 -54.00 -2.94
N PRO A 147 -24.04 -53.37 -2.37
CA PRO A 147 -23.89 -52.21 -1.48
C PRO A 147 -23.64 -52.54 0.00
N SER A 148 -23.10 -53.71 0.35
CA SER A 148 -22.88 -54.10 1.76
C SER A 148 -21.45 -53.93 2.30
N GLU A 149 -20.47 -53.49 1.50
CA GLU A 149 -19.06 -53.42 1.95
C GLU A 149 -18.53 -52.02 2.33
N VAL A 150 -19.29 -50.95 2.13
CA VAL A 150 -18.85 -49.59 2.50
C VAL A 150 -19.10 -49.26 3.99
N ARG A 151 -19.79 -50.14 4.74
CA ARG A 151 -20.21 -49.86 6.13
C ARG A 151 -19.34 -50.50 7.21
N ARG A 152 -18.14 -51.02 6.92
CA ARG A 152 -17.28 -51.70 7.93
C ARG A 152 -15.89 -51.13 8.19
N VAL A 153 -15.48 -50.02 7.58
CA VAL A 153 -14.15 -49.43 7.86
C VAL A 153 -14.21 -48.25 8.85
N VAL A 154 -15.40 -47.82 9.28
CA VAL A 154 -15.55 -46.79 10.33
C VAL A 154 -15.84 -47.47 11.68
N GLY A 155 -14.79 -48.05 12.26
CA GLY A 155 -14.87 -48.77 13.52
C GLY A 155 -13.53 -48.82 14.26
N GLY A 156 -12.87 -47.67 14.43
CA GLY A 156 -11.66 -47.53 15.24
C GLY A 156 -11.87 -46.46 16.29
N ARG A 157 -11.88 -46.86 17.58
CA ARG A 157 -11.94 -45.98 18.74
C ARG A 157 -10.79 -44.96 18.70
N LEU A 158 -11.12 -43.68 18.75
CA LEU A 158 -10.19 -42.61 19.08
C LEU A 158 -10.67 -41.95 20.36
N SER A 159 -9.78 -42.00 21.36
CA SER A 159 -9.95 -41.48 22.70
C SER A 159 -10.28 -39.99 22.71
N ASP A 160 -11.10 -39.60 23.68
CA ASP A 160 -11.42 -38.22 24.06
C ASP A 160 -10.16 -37.37 24.23
N ASP A 161 -9.98 -36.39 23.34
CA ASP A 161 -9.27 -35.16 23.67
C ASP A 161 -9.80 -34.02 22.79
N ASP A 162 -10.52 -33.12 23.47
CA ASP A 162 -10.87 -31.74 23.12
C ASP A 162 -10.79 -31.33 21.64
N ARG A 163 -11.85 -31.61 20.87
CA ARG A 163 -12.07 -31.00 19.54
C ARG A 163 -13.34 -30.17 19.56
N THR A 164 -13.18 -28.88 19.80
CA THR A 164 -14.15 -27.87 19.38
C THR A 164 -14.33 -27.97 17.87
N ILE A 165 -15.45 -28.55 17.43
CA ILE A 165 -15.83 -28.61 16.02
C ILE A 165 -16.00 -27.16 15.53
N PRO A 166 -15.20 -26.67 14.57
CA PRO A 166 -15.39 -25.33 14.06
C PRO A 166 -16.77 -25.25 13.41
N THR A 167 -17.59 -24.29 13.83
CA THR A 167 -18.89 -24.05 13.19
C THR A 167 -18.70 -23.90 11.67
N ARG A 168 -19.68 -24.35 10.87
CA ARG A 168 -19.67 -24.33 9.38
C ARG A 168 -19.26 -22.97 8.77
N ARG A 169 -19.38 -21.88 9.54
CA ARG A 169 -19.05 -20.50 9.14
C ARG A 169 -17.65 -20.03 9.56
N THR A 170 -17.09 -20.51 10.67
CA THR A 170 -15.64 -20.40 10.92
C THR A 170 -14.90 -21.05 9.75
N ALA A 171 -15.40 -22.20 9.30
CA ALA A 171 -14.90 -22.85 8.10
C ALA A 171 -15.08 -22.00 6.83
N THR A 172 -16.15 -21.20 6.68
CA THR A 172 -16.35 -20.34 5.50
C THR A 172 -15.42 -19.11 5.49
N ARG A 173 -15.20 -18.46 6.63
CA ARG A 173 -14.21 -17.36 6.74
C ARG A 173 -12.79 -17.90 6.55
N LEU A 174 -12.44 -19.00 7.21
CA LEU A 174 -11.16 -19.68 7.03
C LEU A 174 -10.95 -20.13 5.59
N PHE A 175 -11.96 -20.68 4.93
CA PHE A 175 -11.90 -21.06 3.52
C PHE A 175 -11.66 -19.86 2.60
N ARG A 176 -12.28 -18.71 2.89
CA ARG A 176 -12.06 -17.46 2.13
C ARG A 176 -10.65 -16.91 2.32
N GLU A 177 -10.12 -16.96 3.54
CA GLU A 177 -8.74 -16.58 3.86
C GLU A 177 -7.73 -17.53 3.20
N GLU A 178 -8.00 -18.84 3.21
CA GLU A 178 -7.21 -19.83 2.47
C GLU A 178 -7.23 -19.57 0.97
N GLN A 179 -8.40 -19.26 0.40
CA GLN A 179 -8.53 -18.99 -1.02
C GLN A 179 -7.76 -17.71 -1.42
N GLU A 180 -7.83 -16.68 -0.59
CA GLU A 180 -7.00 -15.47 -0.76
C GLU A 180 -5.50 -15.79 -0.66
N ALA A 181 -5.09 -16.62 0.29
CA ALA A 181 -3.71 -17.06 0.42
C ALA A 181 -3.24 -17.86 -0.81
N ARG A 182 -4.10 -18.70 -1.40
CA ARG A 182 -3.82 -19.44 -2.64
C ARG A 182 -3.70 -18.50 -3.85
N GLU A 183 -4.61 -17.53 -3.99
CA GLU A 183 -4.55 -16.52 -5.06
C GLU A 183 -3.25 -15.71 -4.97
N LEU A 184 -2.85 -15.28 -3.77
CA LEU A 184 -1.57 -14.58 -3.55
C LEU A 184 -0.36 -15.47 -3.84
N ALA A 185 -0.41 -16.74 -3.44
CA ALA A 185 0.66 -17.70 -3.73
C ALA A 185 0.83 -17.90 -5.24
N GLN A 186 -0.27 -17.98 -5.99
CA GLN A 186 -0.25 -18.09 -7.45
C GLN A 186 0.42 -16.86 -8.09
N VAL A 187 0.08 -15.64 -7.66
CA VAL A 187 0.73 -14.43 -8.20
C VAL A 187 2.22 -14.40 -7.85
N ASN A 188 2.60 -14.80 -6.65
CA ASN A 188 4.02 -14.90 -6.29
C ASN A 188 4.76 -15.94 -7.14
N THR A 189 4.12 -17.05 -7.51
CA THR A 189 4.72 -18.01 -8.46
C THR A 189 4.83 -17.44 -9.88
N GLU A 190 3.87 -16.64 -10.35
CA GLU A 190 3.95 -15.92 -11.63
C GLU A 190 5.12 -14.93 -11.67
N LEU A 191 5.45 -14.31 -10.53
CA LEU A 191 6.53 -13.32 -10.39
C LEU A 191 7.90 -13.95 -10.09
N LEU A 192 7.98 -15.26 -9.83
CA LEU A 192 9.22 -15.97 -9.52
C LEU A 192 10.32 -15.77 -10.58
N PRO A 193 10.02 -15.81 -11.91
CA PRO A 193 11.01 -15.54 -12.94
C PRO A 193 11.60 -14.12 -12.90
N GLN A 194 10.89 -13.19 -12.24
CA GLN A 194 11.27 -11.79 -12.10
C GLN A 194 11.84 -11.45 -10.72
N ALA A 195 11.99 -12.44 -9.84
CA ALA A 195 12.63 -12.30 -8.54
C ALA A 195 13.95 -11.50 -8.56
N PRO A 196 14.89 -11.70 -9.50
CA PRO A 196 16.12 -10.91 -9.53
C PRO A 196 15.91 -9.43 -9.88
N ARG A 197 14.82 -9.08 -10.58
CA ARG A 197 14.45 -7.68 -10.84
C ARG A 197 13.74 -7.05 -9.65
N LEU A 198 12.95 -7.83 -8.91
CA LEU A 198 12.26 -7.38 -7.70
C LEU A 198 13.21 -7.17 -6.51
N GLN A 199 14.36 -7.85 -6.49
CA GLN A 199 15.36 -7.73 -5.44
C GLN A 199 16.36 -6.59 -5.66
N ARG A 200 16.39 -5.99 -6.86
CA ARG A 200 17.23 -4.83 -7.16
C ARG A 200 16.61 -3.56 -6.61
N CYS A 201 17.46 -2.70 -6.09
CA CYS A 201 17.13 -1.32 -5.79
C CYS A 201 17.86 -0.40 -6.77
N ALA A 202 17.42 0.85 -6.88
CA ALA A 202 18.04 1.90 -7.70
C ALA A 202 19.54 2.06 -7.39
N ILE A 203 19.95 1.78 -6.15
CA ILE A 203 21.35 1.90 -5.72
C ILE A 203 22.19 0.63 -5.90
N THR A 204 21.61 -0.51 -6.26
CA THR A 204 22.33 -1.78 -6.32
C THR A 204 23.54 -1.70 -7.27
N ASP A 205 23.42 -1.02 -8.41
CA ASP A 205 24.53 -0.85 -9.37
C ASP A 205 25.64 0.05 -8.81
N VAL A 206 25.28 1.13 -8.10
CA VAL A 206 26.23 2.04 -7.45
C VAL A 206 26.94 1.36 -6.27
N ALA A 207 26.21 0.55 -5.49
CA ALA A 207 26.75 -0.19 -4.37
C ALA A 207 27.72 -1.29 -4.82
N ALA A 208 27.43 -1.96 -5.95
CA ALA A 208 28.32 -2.95 -6.55
C ALA A 208 29.63 -2.30 -7.04
N TYR A 209 29.57 -1.10 -7.60
CA TYR A 209 30.75 -0.38 -8.10
C TYR A 209 31.60 0.23 -6.98
N ALA A 210 30.99 0.95 -6.04
CA ALA A 210 31.72 1.79 -5.09
C ALA A 210 31.98 1.13 -3.72
N LEU A 211 31.14 0.18 -3.28
CA LEU A 211 31.08 -0.26 -1.88
C LEU A 211 31.05 -1.78 -1.68
N LYS A 212 31.60 -2.54 -2.65
CA LYS A 212 31.72 -4.01 -2.58
C LYS A 212 30.39 -4.72 -2.27
N GLY A 213 29.25 -4.15 -2.67
CA GLY A 213 27.92 -4.72 -2.45
C GLY A 213 27.23 -4.33 -1.14
N HIS A 214 27.78 -3.40 -0.33
CA HIS A 214 27.08 -2.87 0.84
C HIS A 214 26.02 -1.81 0.47
N GLU A 215 24.82 -2.27 0.10
CA GLU A 215 23.72 -1.43 -0.39
C GLU A 215 23.27 -0.34 0.59
N TRP A 216 23.21 -0.63 1.90
CA TRP A 216 22.74 0.33 2.89
C TRP A 216 23.72 1.49 3.13
N VAL A 217 25.02 1.19 3.14
CA VAL A 217 26.06 2.22 3.27
C VAL A 217 26.06 3.12 2.04
N ALA A 218 25.87 2.53 0.85
CA ALA A 218 25.70 3.28 -0.37
C ALA A 218 24.50 4.22 -0.27
N ALA A 219 23.36 3.70 0.24
CA ALA A 219 22.12 4.47 0.35
C ALA A 219 22.29 5.70 1.23
N VAL A 220 22.94 5.56 2.38
CA VAL A 220 23.18 6.67 3.30
C VAL A 220 24.11 7.74 2.69
N ILE A 221 25.18 7.34 2.00
CA ILE A 221 26.13 8.28 1.41
C ILE A 221 25.49 9.04 0.25
N VAL A 222 24.82 8.32 -0.66
CA VAL A 222 24.14 8.94 -1.82
C VAL A 222 22.98 9.81 -1.35
N SER A 223 22.20 9.36 -0.36
CA SER A 223 21.09 10.17 0.17
C SER A 223 21.57 11.43 0.87
N ALA A 224 22.70 11.39 1.58
CA ALA A 224 23.31 12.58 2.18
C ALA A 224 23.72 13.62 1.12
N LEU A 225 24.34 13.16 0.02
CA LEU A 225 24.74 14.03 -1.09
C LEU A 225 23.53 14.62 -1.82
N MET A 226 22.53 13.79 -2.15
CA MET A 226 21.27 14.23 -2.75
C MET A 226 20.51 15.21 -1.85
N CYS A 227 20.48 14.95 -0.53
CA CYS A 227 19.88 15.84 0.46
C CYS A 227 20.59 17.20 0.49
N SER A 228 21.92 17.23 0.49
CA SER A 228 22.70 18.46 0.47
C SER A 228 22.41 19.32 -0.76
N VAL A 229 22.44 18.71 -1.95
CA VAL A 229 22.15 19.40 -3.22
C VAL A 229 20.72 19.92 -3.24
N SER A 230 19.75 19.06 -2.91
CA SER A 230 18.32 19.41 -2.94
C SER A 230 17.94 20.48 -1.93
N SER A 231 18.46 20.39 -0.71
CA SER A 231 18.26 21.39 0.35
C SER A 231 18.86 22.73 -0.05
N SER A 232 20.05 22.74 -0.68
CA SER A 232 20.70 23.96 -1.16
C SER A 232 19.87 24.66 -2.23
N ILE A 233 19.41 23.91 -3.24
CA ILE A 233 18.55 24.45 -4.32
C ILE A 233 17.25 25.03 -3.74
N PHE A 234 16.61 24.32 -2.82
CA PHE A 234 15.36 24.76 -2.22
C PHE A 234 15.52 26.01 -1.35
N LEU A 235 16.58 26.06 -0.54
CA LEU A 235 16.87 27.23 0.31
C LEU A 235 17.18 28.48 -0.52
N LEU A 236 17.90 28.31 -1.64
CA LEU A 236 18.13 29.40 -2.61
C LEU A 236 16.82 29.86 -3.26
N ALA A 237 15.94 28.92 -3.65
CA ALA A 237 14.66 29.24 -4.28
C ALA A 237 13.70 30.04 -3.37
N ILE A 238 13.82 29.89 -2.04
CA ILE A 238 12.94 30.55 -1.06
C ILE A 238 13.51 31.83 -0.49
N GLN A 239 14.81 32.09 -0.67
CA GLN A 239 15.48 33.26 -0.11
C GLN A 239 14.84 34.58 -0.57
N ASP A 240 14.31 34.62 -1.79
CA ASP A 240 13.76 35.83 -2.41
C ASP A 240 12.23 35.96 -2.27
N MET A 241 11.59 35.13 -1.45
CA MET A 241 10.13 35.16 -1.26
C MET A 241 9.74 35.96 0.00
N PRO A 242 9.40 37.26 -0.11
CA PRO A 242 9.12 38.11 1.05
C PRO A 242 7.88 37.68 1.84
N VAL A 243 6.90 37.05 1.18
CA VAL A 243 5.65 36.55 1.78
C VAL A 243 5.91 35.49 2.85
N LEU A 244 7.00 34.72 2.72
CA LEU A 244 7.32 33.63 3.63
C LEU A 244 8.10 34.10 4.87
N ASN A 245 8.74 35.26 4.79
CA ASN A 245 9.66 35.75 5.84
C ASN A 245 8.96 35.99 7.19
N THR A 246 7.64 36.14 7.19
CA THR A 246 6.82 36.37 8.40
C THR A 246 6.31 35.08 9.05
N THR A 247 6.54 33.90 8.45
CA THR A 247 6.01 32.62 8.94
C THR A 247 7.02 31.89 9.85
N ASP A 248 6.53 31.19 10.88
CA ASP A 248 7.39 30.35 11.75
C ASP A 248 8.09 29.22 10.96
N PHE A 249 7.48 28.81 9.85
CA PHE A 249 8.06 27.87 8.90
C PHE A 249 9.40 28.38 8.34
N TYR A 250 9.49 29.68 8.03
CA TYR A 250 10.70 30.27 7.48
C TYR A 250 11.86 30.30 8.47
N ALA A 251 11.59 30.44 9.77
CA ALA A 251 12.62 30.38 10.82
C ALA A 251 13.26 28.99 10.93
N SER A 252 12.48 27.93 10.67
CA SER A 252 12.91 26.53 10.81
C SER A 252 13.05 25.79 9.47
N ARG A 253 13.08 26.54 8.36
CA ARG A 253 13.16 26.02 6.99
C ARG A 253 14.34 25.09 6.76
N GLY A 254 15.52 25.42 7.30
CA GLY A 254 16.73 24.60 7.14
C GLY A 254 16.61 23.23 7.78
N PHE A 255 15.98 23.14 8.95
CA PHE A 255 15.73 21.86 9.60
C PHE A 255 14.72 21.03 8.80
N TYR A 256 13.61 21.65 8.39
CA TYR A 256 12.59 20.98 7.58
C TYR A 256 13.17 20.42 6.29
N THR A 257 13.97 21.19 5.54
CA THR A 257 14.49 20.77 4.23
C THR A 257 15.49 19.65 4.35
N VAL A 258 16.40 19.73 5.32
CA VAL A 258 17.40 18.68 5.54
C VAL A 258 16.74 17.39 6.03
N ALA A 259 15.80 17.48 7.00
CA ALA A 259 15.12 16.31 7.54
C ALA A 259 14.27 15.61 6.47
N THR A 260 13.47 16.37 5.73
CA THR A 260 12.55 15.81 4.71
C THR A 260 13.31 15.37 3.45
N GLY A 261 14.29 16.16 3.01
CA GLY A 261 15.15 15.85 1.87
C GLY A 261 15.98 14.59 2.09
N PHE A 262 16.50 14.37 3.30
CA PHE A 262 17.25 13.15 3.61
C PHE A 262 16.37 11.90 3.52
N VAL A 263 15.17 11.94 4.11
CA VAL A 263 14.24 10.81 4.10
C VAL A 263 13.77 10.52 2.68
N ALA A 264 13.37 11.55 1.93
CA ALA A 264 12.98 11.41 0.52
C ALA A 264 14.11 10.83 -0.33
N ALA A 265 15.35 11.28 -0.13
CA ALA A 265 16.51 10.76 -0.85
C ALA A 265 16.82 9.31 -0.46
N MET A 266 16.65 8.94 0.80
CA MET A 266 16.80 7.56 1.27
C MET A 266 15.76 6.65 0.62
N CYS A 267 14.48 7.03 0.67
CA CYS A 267 13.36 6.36 0.01
C CYS A 267 13.59 6.22 -1.51
N ALA A 268 14.12 7.25 -2.17
CA ALA A 268 14.46 7.20 -3.58
C ALA A 268 15.59 6.19 -3.87
N CYS A 269 16.65 6.14 -3.05
CA CYS A 269 17.75 5.20 -3.21
C CYS A 269 17.32 3.73 -3.02
N MET A 270 16.37 3.49 -2.12
CA MET A 270 15.83 2.15 -1.85
C MET A 270 14.74 1.72 -2.84
N SER A 271 14.23 2.64 -3.67
CA SER A 271 13.18 2.32 -4.63
C SER A 271 13.64 1.26 -5.66
N PRO A 272 12.71 0.51 -6.29
CA PRO A 272 13.09 -0.63 -7.13
C PRO A 272 13.94 -0.26 -8.35
N ASP A 273 13.61 0.85 -9.00
CA ASP A 273 14.34 1.35 -10.18
C ASP A 273 14.64 2.84 -10.06
N TRP A 274 15.68 3.29 -10.76
CA TRP A 274 16.03 4.71 -10.83
C TRP A 274 14.88 5.61 -11.32
N GLN A 275 13.98 5.08 -12.18
CA GLN A 275 12.81 5.82 -12.65
C GLN A 275 11.87 6.17 -11.50
N TYR A 276 11.63 5.22 -10.59
CA TYR A 276 10.81 5.45 -9.40
C TYR A 276 11.53 6.35 -8.40
N ALA A 277 12.87 6.28 -8.31
CA ALA A 277 13.66 7.20 -7.50
C ALA A 277 13.43 8.67 -7.92
N VAL A 278 13.45 8.94 -9.23
CA VAL A 278 13.14 10.28 -9.77
C VAL A 278 11.71 10.68 -9.47
N VAL A 279 10.73 9.79 -9.66
CA VAL A 279 9.31 10.07 -9.36
C VAL A 279 9.11 10.41 -7.88
N ILE A 280 9.68 9.64 -6.94
CA ILE A 280 9.59 9.93 -5.49
C ILE A 280 10.17 11.30 -5.17
N PHE A 281 11.31 11.64 -5.78
CA PHE A 281 11.96 12.92 -5.55
C PHE A 281 11.14 14.11 -6.10
N VAL A 282 10.57 13.96 -7.30
CA VAL A 282 9.63 14.94 -7.88
C VAL A 282 8.36 15.06 -7.03
N GLN A 283 7.80 13.95 -6.56
CA GLN A 283 6.65 13.94 -5.63
C GLN A 283 6.95 14.71 -4.34
N ASN A 284 8.13 14.51 -3.75
CA ASN A 284 8.57 15.26 -2.56
C ASN A 284 8.71 16.77 -2.84
N GLY A 285 9.24 17.14 -4.02
CA GLY A 285 9.30 18.53 -4.47
C GLY A 285 7.91 19.16 -4.59
N ILE A 286 6.98 18.47 -5.26
CA ILE A 286 5.57 18.90 -5.39
C ILE A 286 4.92 19.05 -4.02
N PHE A 287 5.08 18.07 -3.13
CA PHE A 287 4.54 18.12 -1.77
C PHE A 287 5.10 19.31 -0.98
N THR A 288 6.38 19.59 -1.14
CA THR A 288 7.02 20.72 -0.47
C THR A 288 6.50 22.06 -0.99
N ILE A 289 6.29 22.20 -2.31
CA ILE A 289 5.68 23.40 -2.90
C ILE A 289 4.22 23.56 -2.42
N LEU A 290 3.46 22.47 -2.32
CA LEU A 290 2.10 22.49 -1.78
C LEU A 290 2.08 22.86 -0.30
N THR A 291 3.02 22.36 0.49
CA THR A 291 3.21 22.73 1.90
C THR A 291 3.53 24.22 2.01
N LEU A 292 4.42 24.74 1.16
CA LEU A 292 4.77 26.15 1.14
C LEU A 292 3.56 27.03 0.79
N HIS A 293 2.80 26.64 -0.24
CA HIS A 293 1.57 27.31 -0.62
C HIS A 293 0.56 27.31 0.54
N SER A 294 0.37 26.16 1.20
CA SER A 294 -0.49 26.04 2.37
C SER A 294 -0.09 26.98 3.50
N THR A 295 1.20 27.10 3.81
CA THR A 295 1.68 27.98 4.89
C THR A 295 1.55 29.46 4.54
N ALA A 296 1.67 29.82 3.27
CA ALA A 296 1.48 31.20 2.82
C ALA A 296 0.00 31.60 2.69
N CYS A 297 -0.89 30.60 2.54
CA CYS A 297 -2.26 30.79 2.11
C CYS A 297 -3.19 29.76 2.79
N PRO A 298 -3.54 30.00 4.06
CA PRO A 298 -4.37 29.07 4.81
C PRO A 298 -5.81 29.01 4.26
N ILE A 299 -6.46 27.86 4.44
CA ILE A 299 -7.75 27.53 3.82
C ILE A 299 -8.92 28.46 4.24
N ASN A 300 -8.76 29.23 5.31
CA ASN A 300 -9.72 30.19 5.83
C ASN A 300 -9.69 31.55 5.09
N VAL A 301 -8.66 31.85 4.31
CA VAL A 301 -8.55 33.10 3.55
C VAL A 301 -9.04 32.87 2.12
N LEU A 302 -10.27 33.29 1.84
CA LEU A 302 -10.95 33.07 0.56
C LEU A 302 -10.34 33.86 -0.62
N SER A 303 -9.59 34.92 -0.33
CA SER A 303 -9.02 35.85 -1.32
C SER A 303 -7.50 35.90 -1.21
N CYS A 304 -6.86 34.80 -1.58
CA CYS A 304 -5.42 34.72 -1.64
C CYS A 304 -4.96 34.90 -3.09
N HIS A 305 -4.38 36.06 -3.40
CA HIS A 305 -3.86 36.38 -4.72
C HIS A 305 -2.47 35.78 -4.94
N MET A 306 -2.36 34.45 -4.81
CA MET A 306 -1.18 33.72 -5.28
C MET A 306 -1.31 33.41 -6.77
N ALA A 307 -0.24 33.66 -7.52
CA ALA A 307 -0.20 33.45 -8.97
C ALA A 307 -0.40 31.97 -9.34
N ILE A 308 -0.07 31.05 -8.44
CA ILE A 308 -0.10 29.60 -8.65
C ILE A 308 -1.11 28.97 -7.69
N LYS A 309 -2.16 28.35 -8.23
CA LYS A 309 -3.15 27.60 -7.46
C LYS A 309 -2.70 26.16 -7.19
N PRO A 310 -3.14 25.49 -6.11
CA PRO A 310 -2.79 24.09 -5.82
C PRO A 310 -3.13 23.13 -6.98
N ALA A 311 -4.26 23.35 -7.66
CA ALA A 311 -4.64 22.55 -8.83
C ALA A 311 -3.63 22.66 -9.99
N GLN A 312 -3.01 23.83 -10.18
CA GLN A 312 -1.99 24.05 -11.20
C GLN A 312 -0.68 23.35 -10.83
N ILE A 313 -0.32 23.29 -9.54
CA ILE A 313 0.86 22.57 -9.06
C ILE A 313 0.70 21.07 -9.33
N VAL A 314 -0.46 20.50 -8.99
CA VAL A 314 -0.75 19.08 -9.26
C VAL A 314 -0.78 18.80 -10.76
N LEU A 315 -1.40 19.67 -11.57
CA LEU A 315 -1.42 19.54 -13.02
C LEU A 315 0.00 19.59 -13.63
N ALA A 316 0.85 20.52 -13.17
CA ALA A 316 2.25 20.60 -13.58
C ALA A 316 2.99 19.29 -13.24
N GLY A 317 2.73 18.73 -12.05
CA GLY A 317 3.26 17.42 -11.66
C GLY A 317 2.85 16.29 -12.61
N MET A 318 1.58 16.24 -13.01
CA MET A 318 1.11 15.26 -14.01
C MET A 318 1.82 15.43 -15.36
N VAL A 319 2.00 16.68 -15.82
CA VAL A 319 2.72 16.96 -17.07
C VAL A 319 4.19 16.52 -16.97
N ILE A 320 4.85 16.77 -15.84
CA ILE A 320 6.23 16.31 -15.59
C ILE A 320 6.31 14.79 -15.68
N PHE A 321 5.38 14.05 -15.04
CA PHE A 321 5.37 12.58 -15.13
C PHE A 321 5.08 12.07 -16.53
N LEU A 322 4.19 12.72 -17.28
CA LEU A 322 3.90 12.37 -18.66
C LEU A 322 5.16 12.48 -19.53
N VAL A 323 5.82 13.63 -19.49
CA VAL A 323 7.05 13.89 -20.26
C VAL A 323 8.17 12.94 -19.84
N PHE A 324 8.36 12.76 -18.53
CA PHE A 324 9.38 11.86 -17.99
C PHE A 324 9.18 10.40 -18.42
N ARG A 325 7.95 9.87 -18.31
CA ARG A 325 7.66 8.48 -18.69
C ARG A 325 7.71 8.29 -20.20
N PHE A 326 7.30 9.27 -20.99
CA PHE A 326 7.43 9.19 -22.44
C PHE A 326 8.88 9.22 -22.90
N ALA A 327 9.75 10.02 -22.25
CA ALA A 327 11.17 10.08 -22.57
C ALA A 327 11.96 8.83 -22.15
N THR A 328 11.50 8.13 -21.10
CA THR A 328 12.27 7.05 -20.47
C THR A 328 11.78 5.64 -20.81
N SER A 329 10.50 5.48 -21.15
CA SER A 329 9.91 4.17 -21.40
C SER A 329 10.22 3.67 -22.81
N ARG A 330 10.49 2.36 -22.94
CA ARG A 330 10.82 1.74 -24.23
C ARG A 330 9.58 1.46 -25.08
N ASN A 331 8.48 1.10 -24.43
CA ASN A 331 7.23 0.71 -25.07
C ASN A 331 6.10 1.70 -24.74
N ARG A 332 5.22 1.96 -25.72
CA ARG A 332 4.05 2.86 -25.55
C ARG A 332 3.10 2.39 -24.44
N ALA A 333 2.82 1.08 -24.37
CA ALA A 333 1.96 0.51 -23.35
C ALA A 333 2.57 0.63 -21.93
N GLU A 334 3.88 0.42 -21.82
CA GLU A 334 4.62 0.60 -20.56
C GLU A 334 4.61 2.07 -20.11
N ALA A 335 4.82 3.00 -21.04
CA ALA A 335 4.79 4.44 -20.76
C ALA A 335 3.42 4.87 -20.20
N PHE A 336 2.35 4.43 -20.84
CA PHE A 336 0.99 4.75 -20.40
C PHE A 336 0.66 4.14 -19.03
N LEU A 337 1.00 2.86 -18.83
CA LEU A 337 0.75 2.17 -17.56
C LEU A 337 1.51 2.82 -16.41
N THR A 338 2.79 3.10 -16.60
CA THR A 338 3.63 3.74 -15.56
C THR A 338 3.20 5.16 -15.27
N PHE A 339 2.85 5.94 -16.29
CA PHE A 339 2.25 7.26 -16.12
C PHE A 339 0.95 7.20 -15.30
N ALA A 340 0.03 6.30 -15.64
CA ALA A 340 -1.23 6.15 -14.91
C ALA A 340 -1.00 5.80 -13.42
N LEU A 341 -0.05 4.91 -13.14
CA LEU A 341 0.34 4.58 -11.76
C LEU A 341 0.96 5.79 -11.04
N ASP A 342 1.85 6.55 -11.68
CA ASP A 342 2.43 7.74 -11.06
C ASP A 342 1.39 8.82 -10.76
N VAL A 343 0.42 9.02 -11.64
CA VAL A 343 -0.71 9.95 -11.43
C VAL A 343 -1.60 9.47 -10.28
N VAL A 344 -1.87 8.17 -10.18
CA VAL A 344 -2.58 7.60 -9.03
C VAL A 344 -1.81 7.87 -7.75
N GLY A 345 -0.51 7.61 -7.70
CA GLY A 345 0.35 7.91 -6.55
C GLY A 345 0.36 9.39 -6.19
N LEU A 346 0.39 10.28 -7.18
CA LEU A 346 0.34 11.73 -6.98
C LEU A 346 -0.98 12.17 -6.34
N ILE A 347 -2.13 11.76 -6.90
CA ILE A 347 -3.44 12.17 -6.38
C ILE A 347 -3.70 11.52 -5.03
N TYR A 348 -3.41 10.22 -4.90
CA TYR A 348 -3.67 9.46 -3.70
C TYR A 348 -2.79 9.91 -2.55
N ILE A 349 -1.46 9.94 -2.72
CA ILE A 349 -0.52 10.22 -1.62
C ILE A 349 -0.33 11.71 -1.44
N ILE A 350 0.18 12.39 -2.47
CA ILE A 350 0.52 13.81 -2.40
C ILE A 350 -0.74 14.67 -2.27
N GLY A 351 -1.79 14.35 -3.03
CA GLY A 351 -3.05 15.06 -3.00
C GLY A 351 -3.73 14.99 -1.62
N THR A 352 -3.87 13.82 -1.02
CA THR A 352 -4.55 13.71 0.29
C THR A 352 -3.71 14.24 1.45
N LEU A 353 -2.40 13.95 1.49
CA LEU A 353 -1.52 14.44 2.56
C LEU A 353 -1.29 15.95 2.46
N SER A 354 -1.32 16.54 1.25
CA SER A 354 -1.24 17.99 1.13
C SER A 354 -2.47 18.69 1.68
N VAL A 355 -3.66 18.07 1.59
CA VAL A 355 -4.88 18.59 2.25
C VAL A 355 -4.76 18.51 3.77
N LEU A 356 -4.09 17.49 4.32
CA LEU A 356 -3.81 17.40 5.75
C LEU A 356 -2.93 18.58 6.22
N VAL A 357 -1.93 18.94 5.41
CA VAL A 357 -1.06 20.10 5.68
C VAL A 357 -1.78 21.43 5.44
N ALA A 358 -2.74 21.48 4.49
CA ALA A 358 -3.60 22.64 4.21
C ALA A 358 -4.37 23.17 5.44
N PHE A 359 -4.52 22.35 6.50
CA PHE A 359 -5.12 22.76 7.77
C PHE A 359 -4.17 23.41 8.76
N VAL A 360 -2.86 23.31 8.53
CA VAL A 360 -1.85 23.84 9.44
C VAL A 360 -1.82 25.34 9.27
N ASP A 361 -2.74 26.00 9.95
CA ASP A 361 -2.86 27.46 10.03
C ASP A 361 -2.02 27.98 11.20
N ASP A 362 -1.12 28.91 10.88
CA ASP A 362 -0.20 29.52 11.84
C ASP A 362 -0.91 30.53 12.76
N GLU A 363 -2.05 31.09 12.34
CA GLU A 363 -2.83 32.07 13.11
C GLU A 363 -3.81 31.40 14.10
N ARG A 364 -4.40 30.25 13.75
CA ARG A 364 -5.39 29.52 14.59
C ARG A 364 -4.84 28.21 15.16
N ARG A 365 -3.62 28.30 15.72
CA ARG A 365 -2.86 27.15 16.25
C ARG A 365 -3.61 26.17 17.16
N PRO A 366 -4.41 26.62 18.16
CA PRO A 366 -5.05 25.68 19.07
C PRO A 366 -6.19 24.91 18.40
N LEU A 367 -6.90 25.53 17.45
CA LEU A 367 -8.07 24.94 16.82
C LEU A 367 -7.68 23.80 15.87
N TYR A 368 -6.64 23.98 15.05
CA TYR A 368 -6.20 22.91 14.13
C TYR A 368 -5.74 21.66 14.88
N ARG A 369 -4.99 21.82 16.00
CA ARG A 369 -4.50 20.68 16.80
C ARG A 369 -5.66 19.86 17.32
N LYS A 370 -6.66 20.56 17.85
CA LYS A 370 -7.91 19.97 18.33
C LYS A 370 -8.62 19.19 17.22
N LEU A 371 -8.73 19.75 16.01
CA LEU A 371 -9.34 19.05 14.88
C LEU A 371 -8.55 17.80 14.43
N LEU A 372 -7.24 17.89 14.32
CA LEU A 372 -6.40 16.77 13.90
C LEU A 372 -6.43 15.63 14.93
N ILE A 373 -6.40 15.98 16.22
CA ILE A 373 -6.59 15.02 17.31
C ILE A 373 -7.97 14.36 17.21
N ALA A 374 -9.04 15.13 17.01
CA ALA A 374 -10.39 14.58 16.85
C ALA A 374 -10.49 13.66 15.63
N LEU A 375 -9.89 14.03 14.49
CA LEU A 375 -9.82 13.18 13.29
C LEU A 375 -9.13 11.85 13.58
N LEU A 376 -7.98 11.85 14.25
CA LEU A 376 -7.25 10.62 14.61
C LEU A 376 -8.10 9.72 15.52
N TYR A 377 -8.75 10.29 16.53
CA TYR A 377 -9.65 9.53 17.40
C TYR A 377 -10.85 8.95 16.65
N VAL A 378 -11.43 9.70 15.72
CA VAL A 378 -12.55 9.21 14.89
C VAL A 378 -12.10 8.03 14.02
N VAL A 379 -10.93 8.11 13.37
CA VAL A 379 -10.38 7.01 12.57
C VAL A 379 -10.09 5.78 13.43
N TRP A 380 -9.39 5.95 14.55
CA TRP A 380 -9.06 4.83 15.44
C TRP A 380 -10.30 4.20 16.09
N ALA A 381 -11.27 5.01 16.49
CA ALA A 381 -12.54 4.52 17.02
C ALA A 381 -13.35 3.80 15.95
N SER A 382 -13.37 4.30 14.71
CA SER A 382 -14.00 3.66 13.56
C SER A 382 -13.39 2.27 13.29
N ASP A 383 -12.07 2.16 13.27
CA ASP A 383 -11.37 0.88 13.05
C ASP A 383 -11.61 -0.11 14.19
N THR A 384 -11.64 0.39 15.42
CA THR A 384 -11.95 -0.42 16.60
C THR A 384 -13.41 -0.88 16.59
N GLY A 385 -14.34 0.02 16.28
CA GLY A 385 -15.77 -0.28 16.17
C GLY A 385 -16.08 -1.27 15.06
N ALA A 386 -15.41 -1.14 13.91
CA ALA A 386 -15.47 -2.11 12.82
C ALA A 386 -15.13 -3.52 13.30
N TYR A 387 -14.01 -3.63 13.99
CA TYR A 387 -13.49 -4.89 14.47
C TYR A 387 -14.36 -5.49 15.58
N LEU A 388 -14.79 -4.68 16.53
CA LEU A 388 -15.65 -5.10 17.63
C LEU A 388 -17.01 -5.57 17.12
N THR A 389 -17.69 -4.77 16.30
CA THR A 389 -18.99 -5.15 15.72
C THR A 389 -18.88 -6.39 14.85
N GLY A 390 -17.85 -6.48 13.99
CA GLY A 390 -17.61 -7.67 13.17
C GLY A 390 -17.33 -8.94 13.99
N LYS A 391 -16.71 -8.81 15.17
CA LYS A 391 -16.51 -9.92 16.12
C LYS A 391 -17.76 -10.26 16.93
N LEU A 392 -18.47 -9.26 17.43
CA LEU A 392 -19.68 -9.45 18.23
C LEU A 392 -20.78 -10.10 17.39
N LEU A 393 -20.98 -9.64 16.16
CA LEU A 393 -21.95 -10.26 15.25
C LEU A 393 -21.55 -11.68 14.83
N ALA A 394 -20.25 -11.95 14.73
CA ALA A 394 -19.76 -13.32 14.53
C ALA A 394 -20.04 -14.21 15.75
N LEU A 395 -19.91 -13.67 16.97
CA LEU A 395 -20.19 -14.39 18.22
C LEU A 395 -21.68 -14.66 18.43
N VAL A 396 -22.53 -13.71 18.03
CA VAL A 396 -24.01 -13.79 18.12
C VAL A 396 -24.62 -14.66 16.99
N ASN A 397 -23.80 -15.31 16.15
CA ASN A 397 -24.24 -16.14 15.02
C ASN A 397 -25.23 -15.41 14.09
N TYR A 398 -25.00 -14.11 13.83
CA TYR A 398 -25.91 -13.31 13.01
C TYR A 398 -26.04 -13.91 11.59
N PRO A 399 -27.27 -14.13 11.08
CA PRO A 399 -27.50 -14.92 9.87
C PRO A 399 -27.04 -14.24 8.57
N TYR A 400 -26.97 -12.91 8.55
CA TYR A 400 -26.67 -12.09 7.37
C TYR A 400 -25.27 -11.48 7.48
N TYR A 401 -24.35 -11.86 6.59
CA TYR A 401 -23.02 -11.27 6.49
C TYR A 401 -22.80 -10.81 5.05
N HIS A 402 -22.70 -9.49 4.85
CA HIS A 402 -22.55 -8.91 3.53
C HIS A 402 -21.15 -8.29 3.39
N PRO A 403 -20.23 -8.95 2.67
CA PRO A 403 -18.93 -8.36 2.40
C PRO A 403 -19.08 -7.12 1.51
N LEU A 404 -18.39 -6.03 1.85
CA LEU A 404 -18.41 -4.77 1.10
C LEU A 404 -17.86 -4.94 -0.31
N ALA A 405 -16.79 -5.73 -0.45
CA ALA A 405 -16.17 -6.01 -1.73
C ALA A 405 -15.47 -7.37 -1.69
N ALA A 406 -16.23 -8.45 -1.95
CA ALA A 406 -15.72 -9.82 -1.86
C ALA A 406 -14.51 -10.12 -2.75
N HIS A 407 -14.34 -9.38 -3.85
CA HIS A 407 -13.21 -9.50 -4.77
C HIS A 407 -11.96 -8.72 -4.34
N LEU A 408 -12.08 -7.80 -3.37
CA LEU A 408 -11.02 -6.89 -2.92
C LEU A 408 -10.57 -7.18 -1.49
N SER A 409 -11.54 -7.31 -0.58
CA SER A 409 -11.32 -7.57 0.84
C SER A 409 -12.45 -8.42 1.40
N LYS A 410 -12.15 -9.68 1.71
CA LYS A 410 -13.14 -10.64 2.22
C LYS A 410 -13.51 -10.39 3.69
N ASN A 411 -12.69 -9.61 4.39
CA ASN A 411 -12.79 -9.30 5.82
C ASN A 411 -13.47 -7.95 6.12
N LYS A 412 -13.94 -7.21 5.10
CA LYS A 412 -14.70 -5.96 5.26
C LYS A 412 -16.16 -6.19 4.95
N ASP A 413 -17.03 -5.81 5.88
CA ASP A 413 -18.45 -6.11 5.90
C ASP A 413 -19.31 -4.87 6.18
N TYR A 414 -20.54 -4.87 5.65
CA TYR A 414 -21.49 -3.76 5.84
C TYR A 414 -21.84 -3.61 7.31
N GLU A 415 -21.96 -4.72 8.02
CA GLU A 415 -22.28 -4.73 9.43
C GLU A 415 -21.14 -4.12 10.27
N GLY A 416 -19.88 -4.42 9.94
CA GLY A 416 -18.72 -3.74 10.53
C GLY A 416 -18.65 -2.26 10.16
N THR A 417 -19.16 -1.85 8.99
CA THR A 417 -19.25 -0.42 8.63
C THR A 417 -20.25 0.33 9.51
N VAL A 418 -21.38 -0.29 9.85
CA VAL A 418 -22.35 0.28 10.80
C VAL A 418 -21.72 0.45 12.18
N GLY A 419 -20.94 -0.55 12.64
CA GLY A 419 -20.14 -0.45 13.86
C GLY A 419 -19.15 0.71 13.83
N ALA A 420 -18.41 0.84 12.72
CA ALA A 420 -17.46 1.93 12.52
C ALA A 420 -18.12 3.31 12.59
N ILE A 421 -19.30 3.48 11.98
CA ILE A 421 -20.06 4.73 12.04
C ILE A 421 -20.49 5.03 13.48
N GLY A 422 -21.06 4.05 14.18
CA GLY A 422 -21.52 4.22 15.56
C GLY A 422 -20.38 4.65 16.51
N PHE A 423 -19.26 3.93 16.48
CA PHE A 423 -18.08 4.27 17.30
C PHE A 423 -17.43 5.59 16.86
N GLY A 424 -17.40 5.88 15.56
CA GLY A 424 -16.90 7.16 15.03
C GLY A 424 -17.72 8.35 15.54
N ILE A 425 -19.06 8.25 15.54
CA ILE A 425 -19.96 9.28 16.08
C ILE A 425 -19.70 9.48 17.57
N VAL A 426 -19.62 8.40 18.35
CA VAL A 426 -19.33 8.49 19.79
C VAL A 426 -17.99 9.18 20.02
N ALA A 427 -16.95 8.82 19.26
CA ALA A 427 -15.63 9.44 19.35
C ALA A 427 -15.69 10.93 18.98
N MET A 428 -16.43 11.32 17.94
CA MET A 428 -16.59 12.73 17.58
C MET A 428 -17.33 13.51 18.68
N VAL A 429 -18.40 12.96 19.26
CA VAL A 429 -19.15 13.64 20.32
C VAL A 429 -18.27 13.85 21.54
N VAL A 430 -17.58 12.80 21.99
CA VAL A 430 -16.66 12.88 23.14
C VAL A 430 -15.48 13.80 22.84
N THR A 431 -14.84 13.71 21.69
CA THR A 431 -13.69 14.59 21.40
C THR A 431 -14.13 16.04 21.19
N SER A 432 -15.29 16.29 20.58
CA SER A 432 -15.79 17.64 20.32
C SER A 432 -16.19 18.39 21.58
N ASN A 433 -16.73 17.69 22.59
CA ASN A 433 -17.07 18.29 23.88
C ASN A 433 -15.81 18.62 24.68
N GLN A 434 -14.80 17.75 24.64
CA GLN A 434 -13.57 17.88 25.42
C GLN A 434 -12.61 18.91 24.82
N LEU A 435 -12.63 19.03 23.48
CA LEU A 435 -11.78 19.96 22.75
C LEU A 435 -12.51 21.26 22.39
N GLU A 436 -13.78 21.41 22.74
CA GLU A 436 -14.63 22.57 22.43
C GLU A 436 -14.61 22.90 20.92
N LEU A 437 -14.82 21.87 20.08
CA LEU A 437 -14.82 22.07 18.64
C LEU A 437 -16.05 22.90 18.21
N PRO A 438 -15.88 23.92 17.36
CA PRO A 438 -16.98 24.71 16.82
C PRO A 438 -17.87 23.84 15.93
N GLY A 439 -19.11 24.27 15.70
CA GLY A 439 -20.08 23.61 14.82
C GLY A 439 -21.26 23.00 15.56
N SER A 440 -22.40 22.93 14.87
CA SER A 440 -23.63 22.31 15.41
C SER A 440 -23.45 20.80 15.58
N PHE A 441 -24.20 20.21 16.52
CA PHE A 441 -24.20 18.77 16.73
C PHE A 441 -24.53 18.00 15.44
N GLY A 442 -25.51 18.49 14.67
CA GLY A 442 -25.88 17.90 13.38
C GLY A 442 -24.76 17.92 12.35
N ALA A 443 -24.02 19.04 12.25
CA ALA A 443 -22.86 19.13 11.36
C ALA A 443 -21.75 18.14 11.79
N LYS A 444 -21.42 18.09 13.08
CA LYS A 444 -20.42 17.15 13.62
C LYS A 444 -20.74 15.71 13.23
N VAL A 445 -21.97 15.26 13.51
CA VAL A 445 -22.41 13.90 13.18
C VAL A 445 -22.38 13.64 11.67
N LEU A 446 -22.92 14.56 10.86
CA LEU A 446 -22.98 14.39 9.41
C LEU A 446 -21.57 14.21 8.80
N PHE A 447 -20.64 15.11 9.14
CA PHE A 447 -19.28 15.05 8.60
C PHE A 447 -18.51 13.84 9.13
N THR A 448 -18.74 13.39 10.37
CA THR A 448 -18.19 12.14 10.88
C THR A 448 -18.68 10.93 10.10
N VAL A 449 -19.99 10.82 9.85
CA VAL A 449 -20.56 9.71 9.05
C VAL A 449 -19.92 9.67 7.67
N VAL A 450 -19.86 10.82 6.99
CA VAL A 450 -19.26 10.91 5.65
C VAL A 450 -17.77 10.57 5.71
N ALA A 451 -17.03 11.06 6.70
CA ALA A 451 -15.60 10.79 6.84
C ALA A 451 -15.30 9.31 7.09
N VAL A 452 -16.10 8.62 7.92
CA VAL A 452 -15.96 7.19 8.16
C VAL A 452 -16.22 6.39 6.88
N ILE A 453 -17.27 6.73 6.13
CA ILE A 453 -17.59 6.05 4.86
C ILE A 453 -16.46 6.26 3.84
N ILE A 454 -16.00 7.50 3.68
CA ILE A 454 -14.92 7.85 2.75
C ILE A 454 -13.59 7.21 3.19
N GLY A 455 -13.29 7.17 4.49
CA GLY A 455 -12.13 6.46 5.04
C GLY A 455 -12.17 4.96 4.72
N ARG A 456 -13.33 4.31 4.83
CA ARG A 456 -13.51 2.90 4.43
C ARG A 456 -13.32 2.68 2.93
N ILE A 457 -13.73 3.63 2.10
CA ILE A 457 -13.46 3.60 0.65
C ILE A 457 -11.94 3.68 0.41
N GLY A 458 -11.21 4.51 1.15
CA GLY A 458 -9.75 4.59 1.08
C GLY A 458 -9.06 3.26 1.40
N ASP A 459 -9.48 2.60 2.47
CA ASP A 459 -8.97 1.28 2.86
C ASP A 459 -9.31 0.20 1.80
N LEU A 460 -10.48 0.28 1.15
CA LEU A 460 -10.81 -0.57 0.00
C LEU A 460 -9.93 -0.27 -1.22
N PHE A 461 -9.66 1.00 -1.51
CA PHE A 461 -8.79 1.42 -2.60
C PHE A 461 -7.36 0.91 -2.39
N GLU A 462 -6.82 0.99 -1.18
CA GLU A 462 -5.52 0.43 -0.88
C GLU A 462 -5.50 -1.10 -1.02
N SER A 463 -6.54 -1.77 -0.52
CA SER A 463 -6.73 -3.22 -0.72
C SER A 463 -6.71 -3.59 -2.21
N LEU A 464 -7.33 -2.78 -3.07
CA LEU A 464 -7.30 -2.96 -4.53
C LEU A 464 -5.87 -2.96 -5.07
N LEU A 465 -5.08 -1.96 -4.70
CA LEU A 465 -3.70 -1.84 -5.15
C LEU A 465 -2.84 -3.03 -4.66
N LYS A 466 -3.05 -3.48 -3.43
CA LYS A 466 -2.38 -4.67 -2.85
C LYS A 466 -2.70 -5.94 -3.62
N ARG A 467 -3.98 -6.18 -3.94
CA ARG A 467 -4.40 -7.34 -4.75
C ARG A 467 -3.95 -7.25 -6.20
N ALA A 468 -3.91 -6.06 -6.79
CA ALA A 468 -3.35 -5.85 -8.12
C ALA A 468 -1.85 -6.25 -8.16
N ALA A 469 -1.10 -5.89 -7.12
CA ALA A 469 0.33 -6.23 -6.97
C ALA A 469 0.60 -7.66 -6.48
N GLY A 470 -0.43 -8.43 -6.10
CA GLY A 470 -0.26 -9.78 -5.56
C GLY A 470 0.32 -9.83 -4.13
N VAL A 471 0.15 -8.77 -3.34
CA VAL A 471 0.62 -8.70 -1.95
C VAL A 471 -0.55 -8.54 -0.97
N LYS A 472 -0.27 -8.79 0.31
CA LYS A 472 -1.25 -8.58 1.40
C LYS A 472 -1.00 -7.29 2.16
N ASP A 473 0.25 -6.95 2.39
CA ASP A 473 0.69 -5.75 3.11
C ASP A 473 1.50 -4.87 2.15
N SER A 474 1.41 -3.54 2.27
CA SER A 474 2.10 -2.59 1.39
C SER A 474 3.62 -2.55 1.62
N GLY A 475 4.06 -2.87 2.84
CA GLY A 475 5.44 -2.77 3.30
C GLY A 475 5.73 -3.65 4.52
N THR A 476 7.01 -3.78 4.87
CA THR A 476 7.47 -4.42 6.13
C THR A 476 8.25 -3.46 7.01
N LEU A 477 8.12 -2.15 6.78
CA LEU A 477 8.94 -1.15 7.44
C LEU A 477 8.71 -1.12 8.95
N ILE A 478 7.47 -1.39 9.40
CA ILE A 478 7.16 -1.57 10.82
C ILE A 478 7.06 -3.07 11.12
N PRO A 479 8.05 -3.65 11.83
CA PRO A 479 8.08 -5.08 12.09
C PRO A 479 6.81 -5.52 12.83
N GLY A 480 6.12 -6.51 12.26
CA GLY A 480 4.88 -7.07 12.78
C GLY A 480 3.61 -6.23 12.54
N HIS A 481 3.68 -5.03 11.97
CA HIS A 481 2.52 -4.14 11.80
C HIS A 481 2.11 -3.87 10.35
N GLY A 482 2.86 -4.35 9.37
CA GLY A 482 2.60 -4.07 7.94
C GLY A 482 3.31 -2.79 7.48
N GLY A 483 2.82 -2.19 6.39
CA GLY A 483 3.36 -0.94 5.88
C GLY A 483 2.80 0.28 6.57
N VAL A 484 3.43 1.43 6.32
CA VAL A 484 2.92 2.73 6.78
C VAL A 484 1.66 3.11 6.00
N LEU A 485 1.60 2.78 4.71
CA LEU A 485 0.43 3.05 3.87
C LEU A 485 -0.83 2.35 4.41
N ASP A 486 -0.68 1.10 4.87
CA ASP A 486 -1.75 0.28 5.47
C ASP A 486 -2.35 0.88 6.75
N ARG A 487 -1.73 1.92 7.31
CA ARG A 487 -2.12 2.55 8.58
C ARG A 487 -2.74 3.92 8.41
N ILE A 488 -2.53 4.53 7.25
CA ILE A 488 -2.89 5.93 7.01
C ILE A 488 -3.87 6.06 5.84
N ASP A 489 -4.16 4.98 5.14
CA ASP A 489 -5.12 4.89 4.03
C ASP A 489 -6.51 5.46 4.38
N ALA A 490 -7.09 5.04 5.51
CA ALA A 490 -8.36 5.55 5.99
C ALA A 490 -8.26 7.01 6.44
N LEU A 491 -7.14 7.39 7.06
CA LEU A 491 -6.86 8.76 7.51
C LEU A 491 -6.77 9.73 6.32
N MET A 492 -6.05 9.36 5.26
CA MET A 492 -5.85 10.15 4.05
C MET A 492 -7.19 10.52 3.40
N PHE A 493 -8.10 9.57 3.31
CA PHE A 493 -9.43 9.81 2.76
C PHE A 493 -10.35 10.58 3.72
N ALA A 494 -10.34 10.25 5.01
CA ALA A 494 -11.15 10.94 6.02
C ALA A 494 -10.77 12.44 6.15
N THR A 495 -9.48 12.76 5.97
CA THR A 495 -8.94 14.13 5.94
C THR A 495 -9.64 15.00 4.90
N LEU A 496 -9.95 14.46 3.71
CA LEU A 496 -10.63 15.22 2.65
C LEU A 496 -12.00 15.74 3.09
N VAL A 497 -12.73 14.94 3.88
CA VAL A 497 -14.07 15.30 4.38
C VAL A 497 -13.97 16.27 5.54
N PHE A 498 -13.07 15.99 6.49
CA PHE A 498 -12.79 16.89 7.61
C PHE A 498 -12.29 18.27 7.14
N SER A 499 -11.67 18.34 5.96
CA SER A 499 -11.31 19.61 5.32
C SER A 499 -12.48 20.54 5.13
N ARG A 500 -13.58 19.99 4.65
CA ARG A 500 -14.78 20.73 4.31
C ARG A 500 -15.58 21.03 5.56
N TYR A 501 -15.54 20.16 6.56
CA TYR A 501 -16.07 20.47 7.88
C TYR A 501 -15.44 21.75 8.43
N TYR A 502 -14.10 21.80 8.49
CA TYR A 502 -13.36 22.96 8.96
C TYR A 502 -13.72 24.23 8.19
N ALA A 503 -13.71 24.16 6.85
CA ALA A 503 -14.04 25.31 6.00
C ALA A 503 -15.51 25.76 6.06
N SER A 504 -16.43 24.90 6.53
CA SER A 504 -17.87 25.21 6.59
C SER A 504 -18.34 25.74 7.95
N VAL A 505 -17.56 25.49 9.00
CA VAL A 505 -17.94 25.74 10.39
C VAL A 505 -17.31 27.03 10.94
N LEU A 506 -16.24 27.50 10.31
CA LEU A 506 -15.52 28.74 10.58
C LEU A 506 -15.73 29.72 9.44
#